data_AF-A0A380DYU3-F1
#
_entry.id   AF-A0A380DYU3-F1
#
_cell.length_a   1.000
_cell.length_b   1.000
_cell.length_c   1.000
_cell.angle_alpha   90.00
_cell.angle_beta   90.00
_cell.angle_gamma   90.00
#
_symmetry.space_group_name_H-M   'P 1'
#
loop_
_entity.id
_entity.type
_entity.pdbx_description
1 polymer ?
#
loop_
_entity_poly.entity_id
_entity_poly.type
_entity_poly.pdbx_seq_one_letter_code
_entity_poly.pdbx_strand_id
1 'polypeptide(L)'
;MSLAKEINKRAKHKIKCFLQVNVSGEGSKHGIALEDVDQFIDDLKKYDKIEIVGLMTMAPLTDDEAYIRSLFKQLRLKKEEIQRLN
;
A
#
# COMPACT_ATOMS: atom_id res chain seq x y z
N MET A 1 -13.79 3.64 10.89
CA MET A 1 -13.72 2.16 10.83
C MET A 1 -12.81 1.80 9.65
N SER A 2 -11.75 1.00 9.83
CA SER A 2 -10.78 0.73 8.76
C SER A 2 -11.41 -0.08 7.63
N LEU A 3 -11.10 0.27 6.37
CA LEU A 3 -11.61 -0.41 5.16
C LEU A 3 -11.32 -1.92 5.19
N ALA A 4 -10.15 -2.32 5.67
CA ALA A 4 -9.77 -3.73 5.82
C ALA A 4 -10.75 -4.51 6.69
N LYS A 5 -11.20 -3.91 7.81
CA LYS A 5 -12.18 -4.54 8.70
C LYS A 5 -13.52 -4.80 8.00
N GLU A 6 -13.97 -3.84 7.18
CA GLU A 6 -15.24 -4.00 6.46
C GLU A 6 -15.16 -5.00 5.31
N ILE A 7 -14.03 -5.04 4.58
CA ILE A 7 -13.78 -6.07 3.57
C ILE A 7 -13.82 -7.44 4.26
N ASN A 8 -13.09 -7.63 5.36
CA ASN A 8 -13.06 -8.91 6.06
C ASN A 8 -14.42 -9.34 6.61
N LYS A 9 -15.21 -8.38 7.10
CA LYS A 9 -16.56 -8.64 7.64
C LYS A 9 -17.56 -9.07 6.56
N ARG A 10 -17.47 -8.50 5.35
CA ARG A 10 -18.48 -8.67 4.28
C ARG A 10 -18.08 -9.69 3.22
N ALA A 11 -16.79 -9.93 3.03
CA ALA A 11 -16.30 -10.82 1.99
C ALA A 11 -16.62 -12.29 2.29
N LYS A 12 -17.16 -12.99 1.30
CA LYS A 12 -17.42 -14.45 1.38
C LYS A 12 -16.21 -15.29 0.96
N HIS A 13 -15.21 -14.67 0.34
CA HIS A 13 -13.99 -15.29 -0.18
C HIS A 13 -12.80 -14.34 0.02
N LYS A 14 -11.57 -14.81 -0.21
CA LYS A 14 -10.38 -13.96 -0.16
C LYS A 14 -10.41 -12.91 -1.26
N ILE A 15 -10.19 -11.65 -0.88
CA ILE A 15 -10.13 -10.51 -1.78
C ILE A 15 -8.67 -10.13 -1.98
N LYS A 16 -8.26 -10.10 -3.25
CA LYS A 16 -6.94 -9.59 -3.65
C LYS A 16 -6.95 -8.08 -3.59
N CYS A 17 -6.06 -7.52 -2.78
CA CYS A 17 -5.98 -6.10 -2.51
C CYS A 17 -4.58 -5.58 -2.83
N PHE A 18 -4.52 -4.38 -3.40
CA PHE A 18 -3.31 -3.57 -3.41
C PHE A 18 -3.29 -2.67 -2.19
N LEU A 19 -2.14 -2.56 -1.54
CA LEU A 19 -1.96 -1.60 -0.46
C LEU A 19 -1.58 -0.24 -1.05
N GLN A 20 -2.42 0.77 -0.81
CA GLN A 20 -2.13 2.14 -1.23
C GLN A 20 -1.12 2.79 -0.28
N VAL A 21 0.04 3.15 -0.83
CA VAL A 21 1.15 3.77 -0.11
C VAL A 21 1.28 5.23 -0.53
N ASN A 22 1.35 6.12 0.45
CA ASN A 22 1.68 7.52 0.23
C ASN A 22 3.22 7.65 0.15
N VAL A 23 3.72 7.76 -1.08
CA VAL A 23 5.15 7.89 -1.37
C VAL A 23 5.57 9.35 -1.54
N SER A 24 4.63 10.28 -1.77
CA SER A 24 4.96 11.70 -1.96
C SER A 24 5.25 12.42 -0.64
N GLY A 25 4.88 11.84 0.51
CA GLY A 25 5.03 12.48 1.82
C GLY A 25 4.07 13.65 2.04
N GLU A 26 3.15 13.88 1.10
CA GLU A 26 2.16 14.95 1.22
C GLU A 26 1.07 14.53 2.21
N GLY A 27 0.93 15.26 3.32
CA GLY A 27 -0.06 14.97 4.37
C GLY A 27 -1.52 15.06 3.90
N SER A 28 -1.78 15.66 2.73
CA SER A 28 -3.11 15.72 2.13
C SER A 28 -3.52 14.43 1.40
N LYS A 29 -2.57 13.54 1.08
CA LYS A 29 -2.85 12.32 0.32
C LYS A 29 -3.17 11.14 1.22
N HIS A 30 -4.19 10.39 0.79
CA HIS A 30 -4.61 9.16 1.45
C HIS A 30 -3.65 8.02 1.11
N GLY A 31 -3.40 7.16 2.10
CA GLY A 31 -2.50 6.01 1.97
C GLY A 31 -1.69 5.81 3.24
N ILE A 32 -1.06 4.65 3.36
CA ILE A 32 -0.13 4.34 4.44
C ILE A 32 1.22 5.00 4.13
N ALA A 33 1.86 5.62 5.11
CA ALA A 33 3.21 6.16 4.92
C ALA A 33 4.18 5.03 4.56
N LEU A 34 5.20 5.32 3.76
CA LEU A 34 6.14 4.30 3.27
C LEU A 34 6.80 3.51 4.43
N GLU A 35 7.12 4.18 5.53
CA GLU A 35 7.69 3.59 6.74
C GLU A 35 6.73 2.70 7.54
N ASP A 36 5.42 2.95 7.46
CA ASP A 36 4.40 2.20 8.21
C ASP A 36 3.89 0.97 7.46
N VAL A 37 4.32 0.77 6.20
CA VAL A 37 3.82 -0.31 5.33
C VAL A 37 4.00 -1.68 5.97
N ASP A 38 5.17 -1.94 6.57
CA ASP A 38 5.52 -3.27 7.08
C ASP A 38 4.64 -3.62 8.29
N GLN A 39 4.51 -2.68 9.23
CA GLN A 39 3.61 -2.83 10.38
C GLN A 39 2.15 -2.99 9.95
N PHE A 40 1.71 -2.27 8.92
CA PHE A 40 0.35 -2.40 8.41
C PHE A 40 0.11 -3.77 7.78
N ILE A 41 1.07 -4.33 7.03
CA ILE A 41 0.97 -5.68 6.48
C ILE A 41 0.85 -6.71 7.60
N ASP A 42 1.62 -6.57 8.69
CA ASP A 42 1.52 -7.44 9.85
C ASP A 42 0.16 -7.34 10.54
N ASP A 43 -0.35 -6.12 10.71
CA ASP A 43 -1.68 -5.88 11.26
C ASP A 43 -2.80 -6.50 10.42
N LEU A 44 -2.59 -6.63 9.11
CA LEU A 44 -3.56 -7.24 8.20
C LEU A 44 -3.57 -8.77 8.26
N LYS A 45 -2.53 -9.42 8.82
CA LYS A 45 -2.48 -10.90 8.93
C LYS A 45 -3.64 -11.48 9.74
N LYS A 46 -4.28 -10.68 10.60
CA LYS A 46 -5.50 -11.07 11.35
C LYS A 46 -6.77 -11.15 10.49
N TYR A 47 -6.74 -10.66 9.25
CA TYR A 47 -7.88 -10.65 8.34
C TYR A 47 -7.72 -11.76 7.29
N ASP A 48 -8.40 -12.88 7.50
CA ASP A 48 -8.32 -14.09 6.68
C ASP A 48 -8.93 -13.94 5.27
N LYS A 49 -9.74 -12.91 5.04
CA LYS A 49 -10.34 -12.58 3.73
C LYS A 49 -9.54 -11.57 2.93
N ILE A 50 -8.39 -11.10 3.40
CA ILE A 50 -7.56 -10.13 2.67
C ILE A 50 -6.28 -10.81 2.21
N GLU A 51 -6.00 -10.70 0.92
CA GLU A 51 -4.77 -11.16 0.29
C GLU A 51 -4.07 -9.96 -0.34
N ILE A 52 -2.94 -9.55 0.24
CA ILE A 52 -2.14 -8.45 -0.32
C ILE A 52 -1.31 -8.99 -1.48
N VAL A 53 -1.60 -8.50 -2.69
CA VAL A 53 -0.95 -8.96 -3.93
C VAL A 53 0.04 -7.96 -4.50
N GLY A 54 0.16 -6.79 -3.88
CA GLY A 54 1.14 -5.78 -4.24
C GLY A 54 0.88 -4.43 -3.58
N LEU A 55 1.69 -3.45 -3.98
CA LEU A 55 1.55 -2.06 -3.58
C LEU A 55 1.02 -1.22 -4.73
N MET A 56 0.36 -0.12 -4.39
CA MET A 56 -0.14 0.90 -5.30
C MET A 56 0.23 2.28 -4.75
N THR A 57 0.44 3.26 -5.63
CA THR A 57 0.55 4.67 -5.23
C THR A 57 -0.14 5.57 -6.26
N MET A 58 -0.49 6.78 -5.84
CA MET A 58 -0.98 7.83 -6.73
C MET A 58 0.06 8.96 -6.77
N ALA A 59 0.73 9.10 -7.91
CA ALA A 59 1.59 10.24 -8.16
C ALA A 59 0.76 11.54 -8.16
N PRO A 60 1.32 12.69 -7.71
CA PRO A 60 0.66 13.98 -7.83
C PRO A 60 0.44 14.34 -9.30
N LEU A 61 -0.56 15.18 -9.54
CA LEU A 61 -0.76 15.79 -10.85
C LEU A 61 0.28 16.91 -11.02
N THR A 62 1.35 16.60 -11.74
CA THR A 62 2.48 17.49 -12.03
C THR A 62 3.15 17.05 -13.33
N ASP A 63 3.83 17.97 -14.01
CA ASP A 63 4.61 17.68 -15.22
C ASP A 63 6.08 17.32 -14.90
N ASP A 64 6.46 17.31 -13.63
CA ASP A 64 7.80 16.90 -13.19
C ASP A 64 7.98 15.37 -13.28
N GLU A 65 8.42 14.92 -14.46
CA GLU A 65 8.70 13.50 -14.72
C GLU A 65 9.77 12.92 -13.80
N ALA A 66 10.78 13.70 -13.42
CA ALA A 66 11.87 13.22 -12.57
C ALA A 66 11.34 12.90 -11.16
N TYR A 67 10.50 13.79 -10.63
CA TYR A 67 9.82 13.57 -9.37
C TYR A 67 8.88 12.36 -9.45
N ILE A 68 8.02 12.26 -10.49
CA ILE A 68 7.13 11.11 -10.69
C ILE A 68 7.90 9.78 -10.74
N ARG A 69 8.99 9.74 -11.51
CA ARG A 69 9.86 8.55 -11.59
C ARG A 69 10.48 8.19 -10.24
N SER A 70 10.86 9.19 -9.44
CA SER A 70 11.38 8.96 -8.10
C SER A 70 10.35 8.29 -7.18
N LEU A 71 9.06 8.66 -7.27
CA LEU A 71 7.99 8.06 -6.48
C LEU A 71 7.76 6.60 -6.85
N PHE A 72 7.68 6.29 -8.15
CA PHE A 72 7.53 4.90 -8.59
C PHE A 72 8.76 4.04 -8.28
N LYS A 73 9.96 4.62 -8.34
CA LYS A 73 11.20 3.94 -7.93
C LYS A 73 11.15 3.58 -6.44
N GLN A 74 10.74 4.51 -5.58
CA GLN A 74 10.61 4.26 -4.14
C GLN A 74 9.58 3.16 -3.85
N LEU A 75 8.41 3.19 -4.50
CA LEU A 75 7.40 2.13 -4.35
C LEU A 75 7.93 0.75 -4.77
N ARG A 76 8.69 0.70 -5.88
CA ARG A 76 9.32 -0.53 -6.36
C ARG A 76 10.34 -1.07 -5.34
N LEU A 77 11.19 -0.20 -4.78
CA LEU A 77 12.17 -0.61 -3.78
C LEU A 77 11.50 -1.18 -2.52
N LYS A 78 10.44 -0.53 -2.03
CA LYS A 78 9.67 -1.06 -0.89
C LYS A 78 8.98 -2.39 -1.22
N LYS A 79 8.44 -2.56 -2.44
CA LYS A 79 7.91 -3.87 -2.88
C LYS A 79 9.00 -4.95 -2.83
N GLU A 80 10.19 -4.67 -3.38
CA GLU A 80 11.32 -5.62 -3.39
C GLU A 80 11.81 -5.94 -1.97
N GLU A 81 11.77 -4.97 -1.05
CA GLU A 81 12.04 -5.18 0.38
C GLU A 81 11.06 -6.17 1.02
N ILE A 82 9.76 -5.93 0.88
CA ILE A 82 8.70 -6.82 1.43
C ILE A 82 8.81 -8.24 0.86
N GLN A 83 9.15 -8.36 -0.42
CA GLN A 83 9.31 -9.68 -1.06
C GLN A 83 10.52 -10.46 -0.55
N ARG A 84 11.54 -9.81 0.01
CA ARG A 84 12.70 -10.48 0.63
C ARG A 84 12.43 -10.93 2.07
N LEU A 85 11.42 -10.38 2.73
CA LEU A 85 11.05 -10.70 4.11
C LEU A 85 10.09 -11.90 4.23
N ASN A 86 9.50 -12.34 3.11
CA ASN A 86 8.64 -13.52 3.01
C ASN A 86 9.38 -14.69 2.37
#